data_AF-A0A7X3XZ82-F1
#
_entry.id   AF-A0A7X3XZ82-F1
#
_cell.length_a   1.000
_cell.length_b   1.000
_cell.length_c   1.000
_cell.angle_alpha   90.00
_cell.angle_beta   90.00
_cell.angle_gamma   90.00
#
_symmetry.space_group_name_H-M   'P 1'
#
loop_
_entity.id
_entity.type
_entity.pdbx_description
1 polymer ?
#
loop_
_entity_poly.entity_id
_entity_poly.type
_entity_poly.pdbx_seq_one_letter_code
_entity_poly.pdbx_strand_id
1 'polypeptide(L)'
;MALTGRAGGGAPGTLVQATRLAWVDVVNSGTWLLILALLELDVRPGVKGLFASWFATARRLAKYLLYAVIAGTAMYWGLFGTFLDFWDAFLWIAAFVFIERNVWKPDEPRST
;
A
#
# COMPACT_ATOMS: atom_id res chain seq x y z
N MET A 1 0.74 -3.94 -49.25
CA MET A 1 1.02 -2.57 -49.75
C MET A 1 -0.19 -1.73 -49.34
N ALA A 2 -0.17 -0.91 -48.29
CA ALA A 2 0.84 0.07 -47.92
C ALA A 2 1.16 0.07 -46.41
N LEU A 3 2.43 0.40 -46.15
CA LEU A 3 2.97 0.80 -44.87
C LEU A 3 2.42 2.19 -44.52
N THR A 4 1.86 2.34 -43.32
CA THR A 4 1.67 3.64 -42.66
C THR A 4 1.66 3.31 -41.17
N GLY A 5 2.83 3.12 -40.55
CA GLY A 5 3.56 4.28 -40.07
C GLY A 5 2.88 4.85 -38.83
N ARG A 6 2.66 4.05 -37.78
CA ARG A 6 2.47 4.61 -36.43
C ARG A 6 3.83 5.03 -35.88
N ALA A 7 4.42 6.03 -36.54
CA ALA A 7 5.29 6.97 -35.86
C ALA A 7 4.41 7.83 -34.96
N GLY A 8 4.00 7.26 -33.82
CA GLY A 8 3.40 8.02 -32.74
C GLY A 8 4.51 8.36 -31.76
N GLY A 9 5.39 9.29 -32.13
CA GLY A 9 6.44 9.78 -31.25
C GLY A 9 5.83 10.20 -29.91
N GLY A 10 6.25 9.56 -28.83
CA GLY A 10 5.93 10.04 -27.49
C GLY A 10 6.53 11.43 -27.39
N ALA A 11 5.69 12.46 -27.46
CA ALA A 11 6.13 13.82 -27.18
C ALA A 11 6.88 13.77 -25.83
N PRO A 12 8.04 14.42 -25.67
CA PRO A 12 8.90 14.24 -24.50
C PRO A 12 8.15 14.34 -23.17
N GLY A 13 7.10 15.16 -23.08
CA GLY A 13 6.21 15.23 -21.92
C GLY A 13 5.44 13.93 -21.58
N THR A 14 5.00 13.15 -22.58
CA THR A 14 4.27 11.89 -22.38
C THR A 14 5.14 10.78 -21.81
N LEU A 15 6.40 10.66 -22.27
CA LEU A 15 7.36 9.68 -21.76
C LEU A 15 7.79 10.03 -20.33
N VAL A 16 7.93 11.32 -20.03
CA VAL A 16 8.24 11.79 -18.67
C VAL A 16 7.10 11.47 -17.71
N GLN A 17 5.85 11.67 -18.12
CA GLN A 17 4.68 11.33 -17.29
C GLN A 17 4.57 9.82 -17.05
N ALA A 18 4.72 9.02 -18.10
CA ALA A 18 4.71 7.55 -17.98
C ALA A 18 5.84 7.05 -17.05
N THR A 19 7.03 7.64 -17.14
CA THR A 19 8.15 7.29 -16.25
C THR A 19 7.87 7.65 -14.79
N ARG A 20 7.21 8.79 -14.54
CA ARG A 20 6.82 9.18 -13.18
C ARG A 20 5.78 8.22 -12.60
N LEU A 21 4.77 7.86 -13.38
CA LEU A 21 3.76 6.87 -12.97
C LEU A 21 4.40 5.50 -12.68
N ALA A 22 5.33 5.04 -13.51
CA ALA A 22 6.04 3.78 -13.29
C ALA A 22 6.83 3.78 -11.96
N TRP A 23 7.44 4.90 -11.58
CA TRP A 23 8.08 5.01 -10.26
C TRP A 23 7.08 4.93 -9.11
N VAL A 24 5.89 5.51 -9.27
CA VAL A 24 4.80 5.38 -8.29
C VAL A 24 4.38 3.91 -8.14
N ASP A 25 4.31 3.16 -9.23
CA ASP A 25 3.97 1.72 -9.20
C ASP A 25 5.03 0.90 -8.44
N VAL A 26 6.32 1.21 -8.63
CA VAL A 26 7.43 0.57 -7.91
C VAL A 26 7.37 0.89 -6.41
N VAL A 27 7.16 2.16 -6.06
CA VAL A 27 7.03 2.60 -4.66
C VAL A 27 5.81 1.95 -4.00
N ASN A 28 4.67 1.92 -4.68
CA ASN A 28 3.47 1.28 -4.19
C ASN A 28 3.68 -0.22 -3.94
N SER A 29 4.26 -0.93 -4.90
CA SER A 29 4.54 -2.37 -4.77
C SER A 29 5.53 -2.66 -3.63
N GLY A 30 6.57 -1.83 -3.48
CA GLY A 30 7.50 -1.93 -2.36
C GLY A 30 6.83 -1.69 -1.01
N THR A 31 5.92 -0.71 -0.94
CA THR A 31 5.12 -0.42 0.25
C THR A 31 4.25 -1.62 0.63
N TRP A 32 3.65 -2.28 -0.36
CA TRP A 32 2.87 -3.51 -0.15
C TRP A 32 3.68 -4.65 0.46
N LEU A 33 4.89 -4.88 -0.04
CA LEU A 33 5.78 -5.91 0.50
C LEU A 33 6.16 -5.62 1.96
N LEU A 34 6.41 -4.35 2.30
CA LEU A 34 6.72 -3.94 3.67
C LEU A 34 5.52 -4.11 4.61
N ILE A 35 4.32 -3.78 4.16
CA ILE A 35 3.08 -4.01 4.91
C ILE A 35 2.90 -5.50 5.18
N LEU A 36 3.07 -6.35 4.16
CA LEU A 36 2.97 -7.80 4.32
C LEU A 36 4.00 -8.34 5.33
N ALA A 37 5.25 -7.89 5.24
CA ALA A 37 6.30 -8.28 6.18
C ALA A 37 5.98 -7.83 7.61
N LEU A 38 5.43 -6.62 7.80
CA LEU A 38 4.99 -6.13 9.11
C LEU A 38 3.83 -6.94 9.68
N LEU A 39 2.85 -7.30 8.86
CA LEU A 39 1.73 -8.14 9.26
C LEU A 39 2.19 -9.54 9.65
N GLU A 40 3.12 -10.13 8.90
CA GLU A 40 3.73 -11.41 9.23
C GLU A 40 4.44 -11.36 10.59
N LEU A 41 5.16 -10.26 10.88
CA LEU A 41 5.78 -10.05 12.19
C LEU A 41 4.76 -9.87 13.32
N ASP A 42 3.58 -9.28 13.05
CA ASP A 42 2.49 -9.11 14.02
C ASP A 42 1.76 -10.42 14.31
N VAL A 43 1.62 -11.29 13.31
CA VAL A 43 1.03 -12.63 13.46
C VAL A 43 1.99 -13.58 14.18
N ARG A 44 3.30 -13.45 13.95
CA ARG A 44 4.30 -14.31 14.60
C ARG A 44 4.40 -14.01 16.10
N PRO A 45 4.10 -14.99 16.98
CA PRO A 45 4.25 -14.80 18.41
C PRO A 45 5.73 -14.82 18.80
N GLY A 46 6.33 -13.65 18.99
CA GLY A 46 7.70 -13.59 19.50
C GLY A 46 8.30 -12.19 19.50
N VAL A 47 8.39 -11.58 20.68
CA VAL A 47 9.63 -11.07 21.33
C VAL A 47 9.21 -10.71 22.76
N LYS A 48 9.68 -11.46 23.77
CA LYS A 48 9.48 -11.11 25.19
C LYS A 48 10.78 -10.48 25.71
N GLY A 49 10.73 -9.24 26.20
CA GLY A 49 11.89 -8.54 26.77
C GLY A 49 11.84 -7.01 26.62
N LEU A 50 12.84 -6.27 27.14
CA LEU A 50 12.89 -4.79 27.09
C LEU A 50 12.84 -4.21 25.66
N PHE A 51 13.35 -4.94 24.67
CA PHE A 51 13.27 -4.55 23.25
C PHE A 51 11.86 -4.63 22.66
N ALA A 52 10.92 -5.31 23.32
CA ALA A 52 9.56 -5.47 22.84
C ALA A 52 8.78 -4.14 22.81
N SER A 53 9.02 -3.23 23.77
CA SER A 53 8.36 -1.92 23.82
C SER A 53 8.80 -0.99 22.67
N TRP A 54 10.12 -0.93 22.43
CA TRP A 54 10.69 -0.19 21.30
C TRP A 54 10.24 -0.78 19.96
N PHE A 55 10.26 -2.11 19.82
CA PHE A 55 9.83 -2.80 18.61
C PHE A 55 8.32 -2.62 18.34
N ALA A 56 7.49 -2.58 19.39
CA ALA A 56 6.07 -2.29 19.27
C ALA A 56 5.80 -0.85 18.82
N THR A 57 6.57 0.11 19.33
CA THR A 57 6.46 1.53 18.93
C THR A 57 6.91 1.75 17.49
N ALA A 58 8.05 1.15 17.11
CA ALA A 58 8.56 1.18 15.75
C ALA A 58 7.58 0.57 14.75
N ARG A 59 6.94 -0.58 15.09
CA ARG A 59 5.89 -1.18 14.26
C ARG A 59 4.68 -0.28 14.06
N ARG A 60 4.17 0.34 15.14
CA ARG A 60 3.04 1.27 15.03
C ARG A 60 3.38 2.45 14.14
N LEU A 61 4.56 3.05 14.33
CA LEU A 61 5.01 4.17 13.50
C LEU A 61 5.19 3.75 12.04
N ALA A 62 5.80 2.58 11.79
CA ALA A 62 5.98 2.05 10.44
C ALA A 62 4.64 1.84 9.73
N LYS A 63 3.62 1.31 10.42
CA LYS A 63 2.25 1.20 9.87
C LYS A 63 1.69 2.55 9.46
N TYR A 64 1.76 3.56 10.33
CA TYR A 64 1.28 4.90 10.00
C TYR A 64 2.02 5.52 8.80
N LEU A 65 3.34 5.36 8.73
CA LEU A 65 4.14 5.86 7.62
C LEU A 65 3.80 5.16 6.30
N LEU A 66 3.62 3.83 6.32
CA LEU A 66 3.24 3.08 5.13
C LEU A 66 1.84 3.44 4.63
N TYR A 67 0.88 3.64 5.55
CA TYR A 67 -0.45 4.14 5.15
C TYR A 67 -0.40 5.56 4.60
N ALA A 68 0.46 6.44 5.14
CA ALA A 68 0.67 7.77 4.58
C ALA A 68 1.27 7.72 3.18
N VAL A 69 2.20 6.80 2.91
CA VAL A 69 2.77 6.58 1.58
C VAL A 69 1.70 6.12 0.59
N ILE A 70 0.85 5.15 0.94
CA ILE A 70 -0.24 4.71 0.05
C ILE A 70 -1.26 5.82 -0.18
N ALA A 71 -1.59 6.60 0.85
CA ALA A 71 -2.47 7.75 0.68
C ALA A 71 -1.87 8.78 -0.30
N GLY A 72 -0.55 9.02 -0.22
CA GLY A 72 0.17 9.87 -1.15
C GLY A 72 0.18 9.34 -2.59
N THR A 73 0.41 8.04 -2.79
CA THR A 73 0.36 7.41 -4.13
C THR A 73 -1.06 7.43 -4.70
N ALA A 74 -2.07 7.16 -3.88
CA ALA A 74 -3.48 7.26 -4.26
C ALA A 74 -3.84 8.68 -4.71
N MET A 75 -3.49 9.71 -3.94
CA MET A 75 -3.72 11.11 -4.35
C MET A 75 -3.01 11.44 -5.66
N TYR A 76 -1.79 10.92 -5.88
CA TYR A 76 -1.07 11.12 -7.14
C TYR A 76 -1.78 10.47 -8.33
N TRP A 77 -2.27 9.23 -8.20
CA TRP A 77 -3.04 8.57 -9.25
C TRP A 77 -4.38 9.26 -9.53
N GLY A 78 -5.07 9.76 -8.50
CA GLY A 78 -6.31 10.52 -8.68
C GLY A 78 -6.14 11.82 -9.48
N LEU A 79 -4.94 12.40 -9.47
CA LEU A 79 -4.62 13.64 -10.21
C LEU A 79 -3.98 13.39 -11.58
N PHE A 80 -3.08 12.40 -11.70
CA PHE A 80 -2.22 12.21 -12.88
C PHE A 80 -2.26 10.81 -13.49
N GLY A 81 -2.88 9.84 -12.81
CA GLY A 81 -2.94 8.43 -13.21
C GLY A 81 -4.34 8.00 -13.64
N THR A 82 -4.63 6.70 -13.52
CA THR A 82 -5.97 6.17 -13.81
C THR A 82 -6.83 6.17 -12.55
N PHE A 83 -8.13 6.40 -12.72
CA PHE A 83 -9.08 6.33 -11.61
C PHE A 83 -9.12 4.95 -10.95
N LEU A 84 -8.86 3.88 -11.72
CA LEU A 84 -8.85 2.52 -11.21
C LEU A 84 -7.70 2.28 -10.23
N ASP A 85 -6.50 2.82 -10.51
CA ASP A 85 -5.33 2.69 -9.62
C ASP A 85 -5.57 3.42 -8.28
N PHE A 86 -6.19 4.60 -8.33
CA PHE A 86 -6.65 5.31 -7.13
C PHE A 86 -7.65 4.48 -6.32
N TRP A 87 -8.67 3.93 -7.00
CA TRP A 87 -9.75 3.19 -6.36
C TRP A 87 -9.26 1.89 -5.73
N ASP A 88 -8.38 1.15 -6.41
CA ASP A 88 -7.73 -0.05 -5.88
C ASP A 88 -6.98 0.27 -4.57
N ALA A 89 -6.10 1.27 -4.59
CA ALA A 89 -5.33 1.66 -3.40
C ALA A 89 -6.22 2.15 -2.24
N PHE A 90 -7.29 2.89 -2.54
CA PHE A 90 -8.27 3.35 -1.55
C PHE A 90 -9.00 2.18 -0.89
N LEU A 91 -9.50 1.23 -1.69
CA LEU A 91 -10.19 0.04 -1.18
C LEU A 91 -9.26 -0.84 -0.37
N TRP A 92 -7.99 -0.94 -0.78
CA TRP A 92 -6.98 -1.65 -0.01
C TRP A 92 -6.76 -1.04 1.37
N ILE A 93 -6.57 0.28 1.49
CA ILE A 93 -6.47 0.95 2.81
C ILE A 93 -7.71 0.64 3.66
N ALA A 94 -8.91 0.76 3.08
CA ALA A 94 -10.15 0.46 3.79
C ALA A 94 -10.18 -0.99 4.30
N ALA A 95 -9.81 -1.97 3.46
CA ALA A 95 -9.74 -3.38 3.82
C ALA A 95 -8.79 -3.64 4.99
N PHE A 96 -7.60 -3.03 5.01
CA PHE A 96 -6.65 -3.18 6.12
C PHE A 96 -7.17 -2.60 7.43
N VAL A 97 -7.84 -1.44 7.39
CA VAL A 97 -8.50 -0.88 8.57
C VAL A 97 -9.57 -1.83 9.11
N PHE A 98 -10.38 -2.45 8.23
CA PHE A 98 -11.38 -3.43 8.65
C PHE A 98 -10.75 -4.68 9.28
N ILE A 99 -9.71 -5.25 8.67
CA ILE A 99 -9.01 -6.43 9.20
C ILE A 99 -8.41 -6.15 10.59
N GLU A 100 -7.74 -5.00 10.75
CA GLU A 100 -7.13 -4.61 12.02
C GLU A 100 -8.17 -4.40 13.13
N ARG A 101 -9.36 -3.91 12.79
CA ARG A 101 -10.46 -3.73 13.74
C ARG A 101 -11.21 -5.03 14.06
N ASN A 102 -11.36 -5.94 13.10
CA ASN A 102 -12.23 -7.12 13.24
C ASN A 102 -11.55 -8.30 13.97
N VAL A 103 -10.22 -8.36 14.00
CA VAL A 103 -9.46 -9.37 14.78
C VAL A 103 -9.70 -9.27 16.30
N TRP A 104 -10.29 -8.18 16.80
CA TRP A 104 -10.42 -7.92 18.23
C TRP A 104 -11.78 -8.22 18.87
N LYS A 105 -12.67 -9.01 18.23
CA LYS A 105 -13.88 -9.49 18.90
C LYS A 105 -13.54 -10.61 19.90
N PRO A 106 -13.67 -10.40 21.21
CA PRO A 106 -13.55 -11.48 22.18
C PRO A 106 -14.80 -12.38 22.09
N ASP A 107 -14.57 -13.70 22.13
CA ASP A 107 -15.63 -14.70 22.16
C ASP A 107 -16.59 -14.42 23.32
N GLU A 108 -17.89 -14.33 23.03
CA GLU A 108 -18.92 -14.32 24.06
C GLU A 108 -18.80 -15.60 24.89
N PRO A 109 -18.83 -15.53 26.24
CA PRO A 109 -18.82 -16.73 27.06
C PRO A 109 -20.10 -17.52 26.77
N ARG A 110 -19.94 -18.73 26.21
CA ARG A 110 -21.04 -19.68 26.07
C ARG A 110 -21.54 -20.04 27.46
N SER A 111 -22.68 -19.46 27.83
CA SER A 111 -23.47 -19.89 28.97
C SER A 111 -24.23 -21.17 28.59
N THR A 112 -23.68 -22.33 28.93
CA THR A 112 -24.42 -23.60 29.16
C THR A 112 -23.62 -24.49 30.10
#